data_AF-A0A061PGQ8-F1
#
_entry.id   AF-A0A061PGQ8-F1
#
_cell.length_a   1.000
_cell.length_b   1.000
_cell.length_c   1.000
_cell.angle_alpha   90.00
_cell.angle_beta   90.00
_cell.angle_gamma   90.00
#
_symmetry.space_group_name_H-M   'P 1'
#
loop_
_entity.id
_entity.type
_entity.pdbx_description
1 polymer ?
#
loop_
_entity_poly.entity_id
_entity_poly.type
_entity_poly.pdbx_seq_one_letter_code
_entity_poly.pdbx_strand_id
1 'polypeptide(L)'
;MKFHANYPYLYMMKNGTDSNVHVFEVKDTSSYYTIVQFMDDKGTSREIPWDAYERVPGQSLEQFDHRQATVASGGASLAPRDVHKIVCELNRMLQQHGTLAKPDAPVHISASEGDAGVLQIGLAGERTVLVFPDQLQYGPVAQLETWKGIENRHEWLVERFGIHPRESEYERLNLYDRFRLQLQDIPSHVPIYVWHNREAGGETARKLILAWLQDTRNETYTVPFKVDDRSDVKNIKTTLMSQLAENAEPVAKNEGHLLAWKTFSRQVGELRIVNNGQLLTVPVSAYDEEIERAVDQVKKVNDEGFASATEVIQTVLANGEPHIQHLGFLFFEYRIYELIIHQKRLIMSGNPRRMNRIKVKRVTEKFHA
;
A
#
# COMPACT_ATOMS: atom_id res chain seq x y z
N MET A 1 -23.24 -10.39 2.50
CA MET A 1 -23.09 -9.92 3.88
C MET A 1 -23.94 -8.71 4.14
N LYS A 2 -24.59 -8.69 5.29
CA LYS A 2 -25.26 -7.54 5.88
C LYS A 2 -24.60 -7.22 7.21
N PHE A 3 -24.51 -5.94 7.53
CA PHE A 3 -23.96 -5.43 8.79
C PHE A 3 -24.98 -4.55 9.48
N HIS A 4 -24.99 -4.60 10.80
CA HIS A 4 -25.66 -3.63 11.65
C HIS A 4 -24.68 -3.26 12.77
N ALA A 5 -24.40 -1.97 12.91
CA ALA A 5 -23.51 -1.45 13.94
C ALA A 5 -24.35 -0.85 15.07
N ASN A 6 -24.14 -1.31 16.30
CA ASN A 6 -24.71 -0.73 17.50
C ASN A 6 -23.65 -0.82 18.61
N TYR A 7 -22.82 0.22 18.68
CA TYR A 7 -21.62 0.26 19.51
C TYR A 7 -21.90 -0.14 20.98
N PRO A 8 -21.05 -1.00 21.59
CA PRO A 8 -19.76 -1.49 21.08
C PRO A 8 -19.84 -2.73 20.17
N TYR A 9 -21.02 -3.12 19.69
CA TYR A 9 -21.21 -4.38 18.96
C TYR A 9 -21.38 -4.16 17.44
N LEU A 10 -20.65 -4.94 16.66
CA LEU A 10 -20.90 -5.12 15.23
C LEU A 10 -21.60 -6.45 15.00
N TYR A 11 -22.77 -6.40 14.37
CA TYR A 11 -23.58 -7.56 14.01
C TYR A 11 -23.40 -7.86 12.53
N MET A 12 -23.18 -9.13 12.20
CA MET A 12 -22.94 -9.59 10.83
C MET A 12 -23.82 -10.80 10.50
N MET A 13 -24.36 -10.79 9.27
CA MET A 13 -24.95 -11.96 8.64
C MET A 13 -24.26 -12.22 7.28
N LYS A 14 -23.81 -13.46 7.03
CA LYS A 14 -23.10 -13.81 5.79
C LYS A 14 -24.03 -13.71 4.58
N ASN A 15 -25.23 -14.27 4.72
CA ASN A 15 -26.32 -14.22 3.76
C ASN A 15 -27.63 -13.77 4.42
N GLY A 16 -28.52 -13.10 3.67
CA GLY A 16 -29.80 -12.59 4.20
C GLY A 16 -30.77 -13.68 4.70
N THR A 17 -30.46 -14.94 4.43
CA THR A 17 -31.20 -16.14 4.83
C THR A 17 -30.53 -16.92 5.95
N ASP A 18 -29.36 -16.49 6.43
CA ASP A 18 -28.69 -17.21 7.51
C ASP A 18 -29.51 -17.10 8.80
N SER A 19 -29.61 -18.25 9.48
CA SER A 19 -30.24 -18.40 10.78
C SER A 19 -29.39 -17.82 11.89
N ASN A 20 -28.08 -17.60 11.64
CA ASN A 20 -27.13 -17.16 12.65
C ASN A 20 -26.71 -15.70 12.41
N VAL A 21 -26.59 -14.96 13.50
CA VAL A 21 -25.97 -13.63 13.54
C VAL A 21 -24.66 -13.77 14.30
N HIS A 22 -23.59 -13.28 13.69
CA HIS A 22 -22.28 -13.19 14.33
C HIS A 22 -22.12 -11.82 14.95
N VAL A 23 -21.67 -11.79 16.20
CA VAL A 23 -21.52 -10.55 16.98
C VAL A 23 -20.07 -10.37 17.38
N PHE A 24 -19.52 -9.19 17.10
CA PHE A 24 -18.18 -8.79 17.52
C PHE A 24 -18.29 -7.61 18.47
N GLU A 25 -17.70 -7.73 19.65
CA GLU A 25 -17.57 -6.64 20.61
C GLU A 25 -16.23 -5.91 20.39
N VAL A 26 -16.32 -4.61 20.11
CA VAL A 26 -15.16 -3.71 20.05
C VAL A 26 -14.64 -3.48 21.47
N LYS A 27 -13.49 -4.08 21.76
CA LYS A 27 -12.78 -3.94 23.05
C LYS A 27 -11.59 -3.00 22.96
N ASP A 28 -10.89 -3.00 21.83
CA ASP A 28 -9.73 -2.15 21.61
C ASP A 28 -10.14 -0.89 20.85
N THR A 29 -9.95 0.26 21.49
CA THR A 29 -10.22 1.59 20.94
C THR A 29 -8.95 2.44 20.91
N SER A 30 -7.77 1.81 21.01
CA SER A 30 -6.49 2.51 20.94
C SER A 30 -6.07 2.81 19.50
N SER A 31 -6.54 2.03 18.52
CA SER A 31 -6.18 2.20 17.12
C SER A 31 -7.23 1.60 16.17
N TYR A 32 -7.17 2.02 14.91
CA TYR A 32 -7.93 1.38 13.84
C TYR A 32 -7.50 -0.08 13.64
N TYR A 33 -8.49 -0.94 13.42
CA TYR A 33 -8.29 -2.34 13.11
C TYR A 33 -7.63 -2.54 11.75
N THR A 34 -6.85 -3.62 11.66
CA THR A 34 -6.23 -4.09 10.42
C THR A 34 -6.61 -5.53 10.12
N ILE A 35 -6.57 -5.90 8.85
CA ILE A 35 -6.92 -7.26 8.43
C ILE A 35 -5.99 -8.32 9.04
N VAL A 36 -4.72 -7.97 9.30
CA VAL A 36 -3.70 -8.85 9.87
C VAL A 36 -4.07 -9.33 11.28
N GLN A 37 -4.78 -8.51 12.07
CA GLN A 37 -5.27 -8.91 13.40
C GLN A 37 -6.26 -10.09 13.32
N PHE A 38 -6.87 -10.30 12.16
CA PHE A 38 -7.87 -11.32 11.90
C PHE A 38 -7.37 -12.46 11.02
N MET A 39 -6.09 -12.49 10.64
CA MET A 39 -5.51 -13.52 9.77
C MET A 39 -4.34 -14.27 10.41
N ASP A 40 -4.26 -15.57 10.16
CA ASP A 40 -3.15 -16.41 10.59
C ASP A 40 -1.92 -16.21 9.69
N ASP A 41 -0.80 -16.82 10.04
CA ASP A 41 0.47 -16.69 9.32
C ASP A 41 0.41 -17.27 7.89
N LYS A 42 -0.69 -17.95 7.53
CA LYS A 42 -0.97 -18.51 6.20
C LYS A 42 -1.94 -17.64 5.39
N GLY A 43 -2.32 -16.47 5.90
CA GLY A 43 -3.28 -15.57 5.26
C GLY A 43 -4.72 -16.11 5.26
N THR A 44 -5.02 -17.09 6.11
CA THR A 44 -6.38 -17.58 6.33
C THR A 44 -6.99 -16.90 7.55
N SER A 45 -8.32 -16.77 7.61
CA SER A 45 -8.95 -16.14 8.77
C SER A 45 -8.60 -16.90 10.05
N ARG A 46 -8.10 -16.20 11.08
CA ARG A 46 -8.05 -16.76 12.44
C ARG A 46 -9.46 -17.11 12.89
N GLU A 47 -9.59 -17.91 13.93
CA GLU A 47 -10.82 -17.95 14.71
C GLU A 47 -11.03 -16.55 15.29
N ILE A 48 -11.81 -15.74 14.58
CA ILE A 48 -12.14 -14.39 15.04
C ILE A 48 -13.11 -14.58 16.21
N PRO A 49 -12.95 -13.87 17.34
CA PRO A 49 -13.79 -14.05 18.53
C PRO A 49 -15.18 -13.44 18.31
N TRP A 50 -15.95 -14.01 17.39
CA TRP A 50 -17.38 -13.73 17.25
C TRP A 50 -18.14 -14.76 18.04
N ASP A 51 -19.09 -14.27 18.82
CA ASP A 51 -20.15 -15.12 19.33
C ASP A 51 -21.20 -15.27 18.23
N ALA A 52 -21.64 -16.51 18.01
CA ALA A 52 -22.72 -16.81 17.07
C ALA A 52 -24.01 -16.97 17.86
N TYR A 53 -25.09 -16.40 17.34
CA TYR A 53 -26.41 -16.45 17.98
C TYR A 53 -27.48 -16.80 16.98
N GLU A 54 -28.47 -17.58 17.42
CA GLU A 54 -29.64 -17.92 16.62
C GLU A 54 -30.57 -16.72 16.49
N ARG A 55 -30.98 -16.42 15.25
CA ARG A 55 -31.95 -15.38 14.91
C ARG A 55 -33.30 -16.01 14.66
N VAL A 56 -34.35 -15.41 15.22
CA VAL A 56 -35.72 -15.84 14.95
C VAL A 56 -36.05 -15.62 13.47
N PRO A 57 -36.62 -16.62 12.77
CA PRO A 57 -37.02 -16.45 11.37
C PRO A 57 -37.88 -15.19 11.16
N GLY A 58 -37.50 -14.35 10.19
CA GLY A 58 -38.20 -13.11 9.88
C GLY A 58 -37.79 -11.88 10.70
N GLN A 59 -37.01 -12.03 11.78
CA GLN A 59 -36.47 -10.90 12.55
C GLN A 59 -35.44 -10.12 11.71
N SER A 60 -35.55 -8.80 11.62
CA SER A 60 -34.54 -8.00 10.91
C SER A 60 -33.21 -7.96 11.69
N LEU A 61 -32.09 -7.69 11.01
CA LEU A 61 -30.77 -7.60 11.67
C LEU A 61 -30.69 -6.37 12.59
N GLU A 62 -31.42 -5.32 12.24
CA GLU A 62 -31.51 -4.05 12.96
C GLU A 62 -32.31 -4.16 14.27
N GLN A 63 -33.16 -5.18 14.39
CA GLN A 63 -33.96 -5.48 15.60
C GLN A 63 -33.36 -6.63 16.42
N PHE A 64 -32.19 -7.14 16.01
CA PHE A 64 -31.56 -8.27 16.67
C PHE A 64 -30.82 -7.82 17.94
N ASP A 65 -31.11 -8.46 19.06
CA ASP A 65 -30.41 -8.28 20.33
C ASP A 65 -29.83 -9.61 20.81
N HIS A 66 -28.51 -9.73 20.77
CA HIS A 66 -27.80 -10.95 21.11
C HIS A 66 -27.96 -11.35 22.59
N ARG A 67 -28.31 -10.41 23.47
CA ARG A 67 -28.54 -10.66 24.90
C ARG A 67 -29.83 -11.44 25.16
N GLN A 68 -30.73 -11.45 24.17
CA GLN A 68 -32.00 -12.16 24.21
C GLN A 68 -32.00 -13.40 23.32
N ALA A 69 -30.89 -13.67 22.62
CA ALA A 69 -30.76 -14.74 21.66
C ALA A 69 -30.06 -15.97 22.25
N THR A 70 -30.35 -17.14 21.69
CA THR A 70 -29.67 -18.39 22.05
C THR A 70 -28.29 -18.41 21.39
N VAL A 71 -27.26 -18.79 22.16
CA VAL A 71 -25.91 -19.01 21.61
C VAL A 71 -25.96 -20.18 20.63
N ALA A 72 -25.54 -19.93 19.40
CA ALA A 72 -25.40 -20.94 18.37
C ALA A 72 -24.01 -21.59 18.46
N SER A 73 -23.92 -22.86 18.04
CA SER A 73 -22.63 -23.53 17.86
C SER A 73 -22.09 -23.26 16.45
N GLY A 74 -20.79 -22.98 16.36
CA GLY A 74 -20.05 -22.87 15.09
C GLY A 74 -19.46 -21.49 14.84
N GLY A 75 -18.17 -21.47 14.50
CA GLY A 75 -17.48 -20.27 14.00
C GLY A 75 -17.76 -20.01 12.52
N ALA A 76 -17.63 -18.75 12.09
CA ALA A 76 -17.69 -18.41 10.67
C ALA A 76 -16.31 -18.56 10.04
N SER A 77 -16.18 -19.45 9.05
CA SER A 77 -15.05 -19.37 8.11
C SER A 77 -15.29 -18.21 7.14
N LEU A 78 -14.35 -17.27 7.12
CA LEU A 78 -14.45 -16.02 6.35
C LEU A 78 -13.35 -15.98 5.29
N ALA A 79 -13.75 -15.62 4.06
CA ALA A 79 -12.78 -15.34 3.02
C ALA A 79 -12.07 -14.00 3.33
N PRO A 80 -10.82 -13.78 2.88
CA PRO A 80 -10.10 -12.52 3.05
C PRO A 80 -10.93 -11.27 2.67
N ARG A 81 -11.69 -11.35 1.58
CA ARG A 81 -12.60 -10.28 1.15
C ARG A 81 -13.68 -9.95 2.19
N ASP A 82 -14.18 -10.94 2.91
CA ASP A 82 -15.21 -10.74 3.92
C ASP A 82 -14.60 -10.12 5.18
N VAL A 83 -13.40 -10.56 5.57
CA VAL A 83 -12.62 -9.95 6.66
C VAL A 83 -12.32 -8.48 6.35
N HIS A 84 -11.94 -8.14 5.11
CA HIS A 84 -11.72 -6.75 4.71
C HIS A 84 -12.95 -5.87 4.95
N LYS A 85 -14.15 -6.33 4.53
CA LYS A 85 -15.41 -5.60 4.73
C LYS A 85 -15.73 -5.41 6.21
N ILE A 86 -15.56 -6.46 7.01
CA ILE A 86 -15.72 -6.41 8.46
C ILE A 86 -14.83 -5.32 9.05
N VAL A 87 -13.53 -5.32 8.72
CA VAL A 87 -12.59 -4.33 9.25
C VAL A 87 -12.98 -2.90 8.84
N CYS A 88 -13.45 -2.71 7.60
CA CYS A 88 -13.96 -1.41 7.17
C CYS A 88 -15.15 -0.95 8.02
N GLU A 89 -16.12 -1.84 8.32
CA GLU A 89 -17.27 -1.48 9.16
C GLU A 89 -16.87 -1.22 10.62
N LEU A 90 -15.94 -2.02 11.19
CA LEU A 90 -15.41 -1.78 12.53
C LEU A 90 -14.74 -0.41 12.62
N ASN A 91 -13.92 -0.05 11.63
CA ASN A 91 -13.22 1.21 11.60
C ASN A 91 -14.17 2.40 11.41
N ARG A 92 -15.20 2.28 10.56
CA ARG A 92 -16.25 3.31 10.45
C ARG A 92 -17.00 3.50 11.76
N MET A 93 -17.33 2.40 12.45
CA MET A 93 -17.98 2.47 13.76
C MET A 93 -17.09 3.19 14.79
N LEU A 94 -15.80 2.83 14.88
CA LEU A 94 -14.83 3.53 15.75
C LEU A 94 -14.77 5.03 15.46
N GLN A 95 -14.70 5.41 14.18
CA GLN A 95 -14.64 6.80 13.76
C GLN A 95 -15.91 7.58 14.15
N GLN A 96 -17.08 7.03 13.85
CA GLN A 96 -18.38 7.69 14.11
C GLN A 96 -18.63 7.92 15.59
N HIS A 97 -18.19 7.00 16.45
CA HIS A 97 -18.35 7.10 17.90
C HIS A 97 -17.23 7.91 18.58
N GLY A 98 -16.20 8.34 17.84
CA GLY A 98 -15.12 9.19 18.35
C GLY A 98 -14.31 8.54 19.47
N THR A 99 -14.20 7.21 19.47
CA THR A 99 -13.59 6.43 20.56
C THR A 99 -12.08 6.45 20.53
N LEU A 100 -11.50 6.70 19.35
CA LEU A 100 -10.05 6.77 19.16
C LEU A 100 -9.51 8.07 19.74
N ALA A 101 -8.39 7.98 20.46
CA ALA A 101 -7.63 9.15 20.87
C ALA A 101 -7.21 9.95 19.62
N LYS A 102 -7.56 11.24 19.60
CA LYS A 102 -7.15 12.14 18.54
C LYS A 102 -5.77 12.71 18.83
N PRO A 103 -4.93 12.91 17.81
CA PRO A 103 -3.64 13.56 18.02
C PRO A 103 -3.85 14.99 18.52
N ASP A 104 -3.10 15.37 19.55
CA ASP A 104 -3.00 16.73 20.11
C ASP A 104 -1.66 17.40 19.77
N ALA A 105 -0.70 16.61 19.27
CA ALA A 105 0.60 17.03 18.76
C ALA A 105 0.65 16.97 17.22
N PRO A 106 1.65 17.62 16.58
CA PRO A 106 1.82 17.58 15.13
C PRO A 106 1.81 16.16 14.54
N VAL A 107 1.13 16.01 13.40
CA VAL A 107 1.09 14.75 12.65
C VAL A 107 2.13 14.78 11.54
N HIS A 108 2.93 13.73 11.45
CA HIS A 108 3.95 13.55 10.43
C HIS A 108 3.51 12.44 9.48
N ILE A 109 3.40 12.72 8.19
CA ILE A 109 3.01 11.76 7.16
C ILE A 109 4.25 11.41 6.34
N SER A 110 4.64 10.14 6.30
CA SER A 110 5.66 9.65 5.38
C SER A 110 5.06 9.29 4.03
N ALA A 111 5.57 9.87 2.95
CA ALA A 111 5.22 9.52 1.57
C ALA A 111 5.89 8.22 1.07
N SER A 112 6.74 7.61 1.89
CA SER A 112 7.48 6.37 1.60
C SER A 112 7.54 5.47 2.83
N GLU A 113 7.27 4.17 2.67
CA GLU A 113 7.41 3.18 3.75
C GLU A 113 8.86 3.06 4.24
N GLY A 114 9.83 3.19 3.33
CA GLY A 114 11.26 3.07 3.66
C GLY A 114 11.74 4.17 4.62
N ASP A 115 11.14 5.36 4.53
CA ASP A 115 11.51 6.51 5.36
C ASP A 115 10.69 6.56 6.66
N ALA A 116 9.54 5.89 6.69
CA ALA A 116 8.64 5.84 7.84
C ALA A 116 9.31 5.29 9.10
N GLY A 117 10.13 4.24 8.97
CA GLY A 117 10.85 3.66 10.11
C GLY A 117 11.82 4.65 10.75
N VAL A 118 12.52 5.44 9.94
CA VAL A 118 13.42 6.50 10.42
C VAL A 118 12.65 7.61 11.12
N LEU A 119 11.51 8.03 10.56
CA LEU A 119 10.62 9.02 11.19
C LEU A 119 10.05 8.52 12.52
N GLN A 120 9.60 7.27 12.59
CA GLN A 120 9.08 6.67 13.82
C GLN A 120 10.13 6.63 14.93
N ILE A 121 11.37 6.28 14.61
CA ILE A 121 12.48 6.26 15.58
C ILE A 121 12.86 7.69 15.98
N GLY A 122 13.08 8.57 14.99
CA GLY A 122 13.60 9.91 15.21
C GLY A 122 12.62 10.88 15.86
N LEU A 123 11.32 10.64 15.70
CA LEU A 123 10.24 11.44 16.27
C LEU A 123 9.53 10.72 17.43
N ALA A 124 10.11 9.61 17.92
CA ALA A 124 9.56 8.83 19.02
C ALA A 124 9.30 9.70 20.26
N GLY A 125 8.15 9.48 20.89
CA GLY A 125 7.79 10.07 22.19
C GLY A 125 7.07 11.42 22.14
N GLU A 126 6.91 12.05 20.97
CA GLU A 126 6.27 13.38 20.87
C GLU A 126 5.22 13.53 19.76
N ARG A 127 5.14 12.62 18.76
CA ARG A 127 4.36 12.85 17.53
C ARG A 127 3.70 11.59 16.97
N THR A 128 2.59 11.78 16.24
CA THR A 128 1.95 10.74 15.44
C THR A 128 2.61 10.64 14.07
N VAL A 129 3.12 9.46 13.69
CA VAL A 129 3.63 9.19 12.34
C VAL A 129 2.64 8.32 11.58
N LEU A 130 2.12 8.84 10.48
CA LEU A 130 1.29 8.11 9.51
C LEU A 130 2.15 7.72 8.31
N VAL A 131 1.90 6.54 7.75
CA VAL A 131 2.66 6.02 6.61
C VAL A 131 1.72 5.86 5.43
N PHE A 132 2.08 6.47 4.30
CA PHE A 132 1.34 6.27 3.07
C PHE A 132 1.49 4.81 2.60
N PRO A 133 0.39 4.07 2.41
CA PRO A 133 0.41 2.60 2.34
C PRO A 133 0.63 2.03 0.93
N ASP A 134 1.44 2.69 0.09
CA ASP A 134 1.70 2.23 -1.28
C ASP A 134 2.98 2.84 -1.87
N GLN A 135 3.52 2.17 -2.88
CA GLN A 135 4.64 2.63 -3.70
C GLN A 135 4.15 3.11 -5.06
N LEU A 136 3.97 4.42 -5.22
CA LEU A 136 3.40 4.99 -6.45
C LEU A 136 4.40 5.17 -7.60
N GLN A 137 5.53 4.48 -7.58
CA GLN A 137 6.52 4.52 -8.65
C GLN A 137 6.10 3.70 -9.88
N TYR A 138 5.28 2.67 -9.71
CA TYR A 138 4.68 1.91 -10.83
C TYR A 138 3.19 1.60 -10.60
N GLY A 139 2.50 1.09 -11.62
CA GLY A 139 1.07 0.80 -11.65
C GLY A 139 0.19 2.03 -11.88
N PRO A 140 -1.10 1.88 -12.21
CA PRO A 140 -1.97 3.02 -12.50
C PRO A 140 -2.12 3.94 -11.28
N VAL A 141 -2.15 5.25 -11.53
CA VAL A 141 -2.42 6.31 -10.51
C VAL A 141 -3.65 7.14 -10.83
N ALA A 142 -4.28 6.91 -11.96
CA ALA A 142 -5.51 7.60 -12.33
C ALA A 142 -6.58 7.40 -11.25
N GLN A 143 -7.17 8.50 -10.81
CA GLN A 143 -8.29 8.53 -9.87
C GLN A 143 -7.99 7.96 -8.47
N LEU A 144 -6.74 7.86 -8.01
CA LEU A 144 -6.44 7.39 -6.64
C LEU A 144 -7.02 8.30 -5.54
N GLU A 145 -7.47 9.50 -5.88
CA GLU A 145 -8.25 10.32 -4.96
C GLU A 145 -9.60 9.68 -4.58
N THR A 146 -10.08 8.73 -5.40
CA THR A 146 -11.34 8.01 -5.26
C THR A 146 -11.10 6.54 -4.86
N TRP A 147 -12.11 5.92 -4.26
CA TRP A 147 -12.06 4.49 -3.96
C TRP A 147 -11.93 3.62 -5.21
N LYS A 148 -12.59 4.00 -6.31
CA LYS A 148 -12.55 3.24 -7.56
C LYS A 148 -11.14 3.19 -8.17
N GLY A 149 -10.39 4.29 -8.11
CA GLY A 149 -8.99 4.30 -8.55
C GLY A 149 -8.10 3.39 -7.68
N ILE A 150 -8.32 3.39 -6.35
CA ILE A 150 -7.61 2.52 -5.41
C ILE A 150 -7.88 1.04 -5.72
N GLU A 151 -9.14 0.66 -5.96
CA GLU A 151 -9.52 -0.71 -6.37
C GLU A 151 -8.85 -1.12 -7.69
N ASN A 152 -8.94 -0.27 -8.73
CA ASN A 152 -8.34 -0.57 -10.03
C ASN A 152 -6.81 -0.76 -9.93
N ARG A 153 -6.15 0.04 -9.09
CA ARG A 153 -4.71 -0.11 -8.83
C ARG A 153 -4.41 -1.38 -8.07
N HIS A 154 -5.22 -1.72 -7.07
CA HIS A 154 -5.08 -2.96 -6.32
C HIS A 154 -5.18 -4.18 -7.24
N GLU A 155 -6.21 -4.24 -8.11
CA GLU A 155 -6.39 -5.28 -9.12
C GLU A 155 -5.16 -5.38 -10.03
N TRP A 156 -4.68 -4.25 -10.56
CA TRP A 156 -3.47 -4.24 -11.40
C TRP A 156 -2.24 -4.81 -10.68
N LEU A 157 -2.04 -4.46 -9.41
CA LEU A 157 -0.90 -4.98 -8.64
C LEU A 157 -1.04 -6.49 -8.38
N VAL A 158 -2.23 -6.97 -8.04
CA VAL A 158 -2.49 -8.41 -7.82
C VAL A 158 -2.27 -9.21 -9.10
N GLU A 159 -2.78 -8.73 -10.23
CA GLU A 159 -2.63 -9.40 -11.52
C GLU A 159 -1.17 -9.52 -11.98
N ARG A 160 -0.34 -8.50 -11.69
CA ARG A 160 1.04 -8.41 -12.23
C ARG A 160 2.12 -8.94 -11.29
N PHE A 161 1.96 -8.77 -9.99
CA PHE A 161 2.95 -9.19 -8.99
C PHE A 161 2.51 -10.45 -8.22
N GLY A 162 1.24 -10.83 -8.35
CA GLY A 162 0.65 -11.85 -7.48
C GLY A 162 0.49 -11.34 -6.05
N ILE A 163 0.07 -12.25 -5.18
CA ILE A 163 -0.05 -12.02 -3.74
C ILE A 163 1.13 -12.75 -3.09
N HIS A 164 1.95 -12.05 -2.32
CA HIS A 164 3.01 -12.71 -1.56
C HIS A 164 2.37 -13.74 -0.62
N PRO A 165 2.91 -14.98 -0.45
CA PRO A 165 2.25 -16.04 0.31
C PRO A 165 1.92 -15.74 1.79
N ARG A 166 2.44 -14.63 2.32
CA ARG A 166 2.22 -14.16 3.71
C ARG A 166 1.35 -12.90 3.81
N GLU A 167 0.96 -12.32 2.68
CA GLU A 167 0.17 -11.10 2.64
C GLU A 167 -1.25 -11.44 2.22
N SER A 168 -2.23 -10.73 2.78
CA SER A 168 -3.57 -10.82 2.25
C SER A 168 -3.67 -9.97 1.00
N GLU A 169 -4.38 -10.46 -0.03
CA GLU A 169 -4.81 -9.65 -1.17
C GLU A 169 -5.40 -8.31 -0.69
N TYR A 170 -6.23 -8.33 0.35
CA TYR A 170 -6.97 -7.14 0.80
C TYR A 170 -6.24 -6.30 1.85
N GLU A 171 -5.01 -6.66 2.24
CA GLU A 171 -4.24 -5.90 3.22
C GLU A 171 -3.99 -4.48 2.75
N ARG A 172 -3.56 -4.30 1.50
CA ARG A 172 -3.31 -2.97 0.93
C ARG A 172 -4.56 -2.10 0.91
N LEU A 173 -5.70 -2.66 0.50
CA LEU A 173 -6.99 -1.95 0.50
C LEU A 173 -7.38 -1.50 1.91
N ASN A 174 -7.16 -2.37 2.90
CA ASN A 174 -7.42 -2.05 4.30
C ASN A 174 -6.49 -0.95 4.84
N LEU A 175 -5.20 -0.97 4.45
CA LEU A 175 -4.25 0.09 4.82
C LEU A 175 -4.64 1.43 4.19
N TYR A 176 -5.12 1.46 2.95
CA TYR A 176 -5.66 2.68 2.32
C TYR A 176 -6.87 3.25 3.06
N ASP A 177 -7.85 2.40 3.38
CA ASP A 177 -9.05 2.82 4.13
C ASP A 177 -8.65 3.38 5.50
N ARG A 178 -7.82 2.65 6.25
CA ARG A 178 -7.26 3.10 7.53
C ARG A 178 -6.54 4.44 7.41
N PHE A 179 -5.64 4.60 6.44
CA PHE A 179 -4.88 5.83 6.25
C PHE A 179 -5.82 7.02 6.00
N ARG A 180 -6.85 6.85 5.17
CA ARG A 180 -7.85 7.90 4.91
C ARG A 180 -8.65 8.27 6.16
N LEU A 181 -9.06 7.29 6.95
CA LEU A 181 -9.76 7.55 8.21
C LEU A 181 -8.85 8.31 9.20
N GLN A 182 -7.58 7.91 9.29
CA GLN A 182 -6.59 8.62 10.11
C GLN A 182 -6.38 10.07 9.65
N LEU A 183 -6.37 10.35 8.35
CA LEU A 183 -6.30 11.73 7.84
C LEU A 183 -7.52 12.56 8.21
N GLN A 184 -8.72 11.97 8.16
CA GLN A 184 -9.98 12.64 8.49
C GLN A 184 -10.09 12.96 9.99
N ASP A 185 -9.47 12.14 10.83
CA ASP A 185 -9.53 12.30 12.29
C ASP A 185 -8.54 13.32 12.85
N ILE A 186 -7.60 13.82 12.04
CA ILE A 186 -6.65 14.85 12.47
C ILE A 186 -7.44 16.12 12.82
N PRO A 187 -7.41 16.60 14.08
CA PRO A 187 -8.11 17.82 14.46
C PRO A 187 -7.62 19.02 13.66
N SER A 188 -8.52 19.93 13.27
CA SER A 188 -8.21 21.04 12.36
C SER A 188 -7.10 22.00 12.81
N HIS A 189 -6.80 22.05 14.10
CA HIS A 189 -5.76 22.90 14.69
C HIS A 189 -4.39 22.23 14.72
N VAL A 190 -4.31 20.92 14.46
CA VAL A 190 -3.07 20.17 14.50
C VAL A 190 -2.32 20.33 13.18
N PRO A 191 -1.06 20.78 13.18
CA PRO A 191 -0.28 20.92 11.95
C PRO A 191 0.10 19.56 11.39
N ILE A 192 0.20 19.49 10.05
CA ILE A 192 0.54 18.30 9.29
C ILE A 192 1.85 18.52 8.53
N TYR A 193 2.81 17.62 8.70
CA TYR A 193 4.08 17.62 7.99
C TYR A 193 4.15 16.42 7.04
N VAL A 194 4.17 16.67 5.73
CA VAL A 194 4.29 15.64 4.69
C VAL A 194 5.76 15.49 4.31
N TRP A 195 6.36 14.40 4.76
CA TRP A 195 7.74 14.02 4.46
C TRP A 195 7.80 13.27 3.15
N HIS A 196 8.74 13.65 2.30
CA HIS A 196 8.90 13.01 1.00
C HIS A 196 10.37 12.93 0.60
N ASN A 197 10.78 11.80 0.07
CA ASN A 197 12.02 11.74 -0.69
C ASN A 197 11.80 12.36 -2.09
N ARG A 198 12.87 12.74 -2.76
CA ARG A 198 12.82 13.28 -4.13
C ARG A 198 12.77 12.18 -5.20
N GLU A 199 12.41 10.96 -4.80
CA GLU A 199 12.25 9.84 -5.71
C GLU A 199 10.86 9.86 -6.33
N ALA A 200 10.69 9.14 -7.42
CA ALA A 200 9.45 9.16 -8.19
C ALA A 200 8.23 8.71 -7.38
N GLY A 201 8.40 7.67 -6.56
CA GLY A 201 7.35 7.17 -5.66
C GLY A 201 6.95 8.20 -4.61
N GLY A 202 7.92 8.75 -3.88
CA GLY A 202 7.68 9.74 -2.82
C GLY A 202 7.09 11.05 -3.34
N GLU A 203 7.57 11.57 -4.47
CA GLU A 203 6.99 12.77 -5.09
C GLU A 203 5.56 12.52 -5.60
N THR A 204 5.28 11.33 -6.13
CA THR A 204 3.92 10.97 -6.57
C THR A 204 2.97 10.87 -5.37
N ALA A 205 3.39 10.19 -4.30
CA ALA A 205 2.62 10.07 -3.06
C ALA A 205 2.39 11.44 -2.41
N ARG A 206 3.41 12.31 -2.36
CA ARG A 206 3.27 13.69 -1.87
C ARG A 206 2.16 14.44 -2.63
N LYS A 207 2.16 14.40 -3.97
CA LYS A 207 1.11 15.06 -4.78
C LYS A 207 -0.29 14.55 -4.44
N LEU A 208 -0.47 13.24 -4.28
CA LEU A 208 -1.76 12.64 -3.91
C LEU A 208 -2.19 13.04 -2.50
N ILE A 209 -1.28 12.96 -1.52
CA ILE A 209 -1.55 13.35 -0.13
C ILE A 209 -1.96 14.81 -0.05
N LEU A 210 -1.28 15.71 -0.76
CA LEU A 210 -1.67 17.12 -0.81
C LEU A 210 -3.05 17.33 -1.47
N ALA A 211 -3.39 16.54 -2.48
CA ALA A 211 -4.73 16.56 -3.07
C ALA A 211 -5.82 16.08 -2.08
N TRP A 212 -5.52 15.10 -1.24
CA TRP A 212 -6.44 14.68 -0.16
C TRP A 212 -6.56 15.70 0.97
N LEU A 213 -5.47 16.42 1.27
CA LEU A 213 -5.43 17.41 2.34
C LEU A 213 -5.93 18.80 1.93
N GLN A 214 -6.24 19.02 0.65
CA GLN A 214 -6.51 20.37 0.12
C GLN A 214 -7.66 21.08 0.86
N ASP A 215 -8.70 20.33 1.24
CA ASP A 215 -9.93 20.86 1.84
C ASP A 215 -9.86 20.85 3.37
N THR A 216 -8.72 20.44 3.94
CA THR A 216 -8.51 20.42 5.39
C THR A 216 -8.10 21.81 5.88
N ARG A 217 -8.52 22.15 7.10
CA ARG A 217 -8.17 23.42 7.75
C ARG A 217 -6.78 23.42 8.40
N ASN A 218 -6.17 22.25 8.50
CA ASN A 218 -4.86 22.05 9.12
C ASN A 218 -3.78 22.85 8.41
N GLU A 219 -2.91 23.54 9.14
CA GLU A 219 -1.66 24.02 8.55
C GLU A 219 -0.86 22.83 8.03
N THR A 220 -0.42 22.90 6.77
CA THR A 220 0.24 21.78 6.11
C THR A 220 1.59 22.24 5.59
N TYR A 221 2.61 21.42 5.80
CA TYR A 221 3.99 21.68 5.39
C TYR A 221 4.51 20.48 4.59
N THR A 222 5.35 20.72 3.60
CA THR A 222 6.15 19.68 2.96
C THR A 222 7.57 19.73 3.50
N VAL A 223 8.15 18.56 3.77
CA VAL A 223 9.51 18.45 4.29
C VAL A 223 10.29 17.48 3.39
N PRO A 224 11.28 17.95 2.62
CA PRO A 224 12.18 17.07 1.89
C PRO A 224 12.92 16.17 2.88
N PHE A 225 12.81 14.86 2.69
CA PHE A 225 13.48 13.86 3.50
C PHE A 225 14.85 13.55 2.89
N LYS A 226 15.91 13.75 3.68
CA LYS A 226 17.28 13.43 3.27
C LYS A 226 18.07 12.81 4.42
N VAL A 227 18.01 11.50 4.57
CA VAL A 227 18.88 10.78 5.53
C VAL A 227 19.87 9.96 4.71
N ASP A 228 21.05 10.56 4.48
CA ASP A 228 22.10 10.01 3.61
C ASP A 228 22.70 8.71 4.15
N ASP A 229 22.67 8.50 5.47
CA ASP A 229 23.12 7.27 6.10
C ASP A 229 22.17 6.83 7.22
N ARG A 230 21.37 5.79 6.94
CA ARG A 230 20.45 5.18 7.90
C ARG A 230 21.18 4.48 9.06
N SER A 231 22.52 4.37 9.02
CA SER A 231 23.33 3.71 10.04
C SER A 231 23.66 4.60 11.26
N ASP A 232 23.61 5.94 11.14
CA ASP A 232 23.82 6.84 12.29
C ASP A 232 22.52 7.08 13.08
N VAL A 233 21.96 5.99 13.61
CA VAL A 233 20.72 5.99 14.39
C VAL A 233 20.79 6.94 15.58
N LYS A 234 21.99 7.20 16.11
CA LYS A 234 22.22 8.03 17.29
C LYS A 234 21.85 9.49 17.08
N ASN A 235 21.96 10.00 15.84
CA ASN A 235 21.71 11.41 15.54
C ASN A 235 20.42 11.64 14.75
N ILE A 236 19.61 10.60 14.47
CA ILE A 236 18.39 10.72 13.66
C ILE A 236 17.46 11.82 14.18
N LYS A 237 17.18 11.88 15.49
CA LYS A 237 16.28 12.90 16.06
C LYS A 237 16.79 14.31 15.75
N THR A 238 18.07 14.58 16.02
CA THR A 238 18.70 15.88 15.75
C THR A 238 18.63 16.25 14.27
N THR A 239 18.96 15.31 13.39
CA THR A 239 18.92 15.50 11.93
C THR A 239 17.51 15.83 11.44
N LEU A 240 16.49 15.08 11.87
CA LEU A 240 15.10 15.33 11.47
C LEU A 240 14.60 16.68 12.00
N MET A 241 14.99 17.07 13.22
CA MET A 241 14.60 18.34 13.80
C MET A 241 15.25 19.54 13.08
N SER A 242 16.51 19.43 12.67
CA SER A 242 17.17 20.43 11.81
C SER A 242 16.49 20.52 10.45
N GLN A 243 16.18 19.38 9.80
CA GLN A 243 15.45 19.38 8.53
C GLN A 243 14.08 20.03 8.62
N LEU A 244 13.36 19.76 9.70
CA LEU A 244 12.07 20.38 9.97
C LEU A 244 12.20 21.90 10.13
N ALA A 245 13.23 22.36 10.85
CA ALA A 245 13.46 23.79 11.07
C ALA A 245 13.91 24.53 9.81
N GLU A 246 14.72 23.89 8.97
CA GLU A 246 15.38 24.53 7.82
C GLU A 246 14.60 24.37 6.51
N ASN A 247 13.89 23.25 6.32
CA ASN A 247 13.36 22.84 5.02
C ASN A 247 11.84 22.63 5.02
N ALA A 248 11.13 22.89 6.12
CA ALA A 248 9.67 22.82 6.12
C ALA A 248 9.09 23.99 5.30
N GLU A 249 8.43 23.65 4.20
CA GLU A 249 7.81 24.62 3.32
C GLU A 249 6.29 24.63 3.53
N PRO A 250 5.67 25.79 3.81
CA PRO A 250 4.22 25.87 3.97
C PRO A 250 3.51 25.58 2.64
N VAL A 251 2.48 24.73 2.71
CA VAL A 251 1.64 24.41 1.56
C VAL A 251 0.51 25.42 1.47
N ALA A 252 0.45 26.16 0.36
CA ALA A 252 -0.64 27.08 0.10
C ALA A 252 -1.99 26.34 0.05
N LYS A 253 -2.97 26.87 0.78
CA LYS A 253 -4.37 26.41 0.77
C LYS A 253 -5.09 26.99 -0.44
N ASN A 254 -4.91 26.38 -1.60
CA ASN A 254 -5.68 26.69 -2.80
C ASN A 254 -6.19 25.39 -3.45
N GLU A 255 -7.24 25.51 -4.26
CA GLU A 255 -7.87 24.38 -4.98
C GLU A 255 -6.95 23.75 -6.05
N GLY A 256 -5.70 24.22 -6.18
CA GLY A 256 -4.76 23.80 -7.21
C GLY A 256 -4.24 22.38 -7.03
N HIS A 257 -4.18 21.84 -5.81
CA HIS A 257 -3.56 20.54 -5.55
C HIS A 257 -4.33 19.37 -6.16
N LEU A 258 -5.66 19.32 -6.01
CA LEU A 258 -6.47 18.29 -6.66
C LEU A 258 -6.47 18.43 -8.18
N LEU A 259 -6.48 19.66 -8.70
CA LEU A 259 -6.40 19.87 -10.15
C LEU A 259 -5.03 19.43 -10.71
N ALA A 260 -3.94 19.77 -10.01
CA ALA A 260 -2.59 19.36 -10.37
C ALA A 260 -2.45 17.83 -10.31
N TRP A 261 -2.99 17.20 -9.27
CA TRP A 261 -3.05 15.74 -9.16
C TRP A 261 -3.86 15.10 -10.29
N LYS A 262 -5.08 15.60 -10.57
CA LYS A 262 -5.93 15.08 -11.67
C LYS A 262 -5.26 15.24 -13.03
N THR A 263 -4.52 16.32 -13.24
CA THR A 263 -3.76 16.55 -14.48
C THR A 263 -2.60 15.56 -14.59
N PHE A 264 -1.83 15.40 -13.52
CA PHE A 264 -0.70 14.48 -13.47
C PHE A 264 -1.14 13.01 -13.59
N SER A 265 -2.14 12.57 -12.84
CA SER A 265 -2.58 11.17 -12.77
C SER A 265 -3.26 10.67 -14.04
N ARG A 266 -3.61 11.56 -14.97
CA ARG A 266 -4.14 11.24 -16.31
C ARG A 266 -3.06 11.07 -17.37
N GLN A 267 -1.79 11.33 -17.05
CA GLN A 267 -0.70 11.07 -17.97
C GLN A 267 -0.67 9.57 -18.34
N VAL A 268 -0.35 9.29 -19.61
CA VAL A 268 -0.33 7.92 -20.13
C VAL A 268 0.96 7.22 -19.67
N GLY A 269 0.81 6.05 -19.06
CA GLY A 269 1.90 5.20 -18.62
C GLY A 269 1.77 4.81 -17.15
N GLU A 270 2.36 3.67 -16.79
CA GLU A 270 2.26 3.09 -15.46
C GLU A 270 3.57 3.18 -14.69
N LEU A 271 4.62 3.84 -15.20
CA LEU A 271 5.89 3.99 -14.52
C LEU A 271 6.21 5.48 -14.33
N ARG A 272 6.66 5.84 -13.13
CA ARG A 272 7.09 7.20 -12.78
C ARG A 272 8.59 7.20 -12.54
N ILE A 273 9.26 8.19 -13.12
CA ILE A 273 10.70 8.39 -12.98
C ILE A 273 11.00 9.85 -12.64
N VAL A 274 12.13 10.10 -12.00
CA VAL A 274 12.64 11.47 -11.82
C VAL A 274 13.84 11.64 -12.74
N ASN A 275 13.73 12.55 -13.70
CA ASN A 275 14.79 12.89 -14.63
C ASN A 275 15.05 14.40 -14.54
N ASN A 276 16.31 14.80 -14.28
CA ASN A 276 16.69 16.20 -14.08
C ASN A 276 15.79 16.95 -13.08
N GLY A 277 15.40 16.28 -11.99
CA GLY A 277 14.52 16.83 -10.95
C GLY A 277 13.05 16.93 -11.34
N GLN A 278 12.65 16.47 -12.53
CA GLN A 278 11.26 16.46 -12.99
C GLN A 278 10.66 15.07 -12.87
N LEU A 279 9.47 15.00 -12.29
CA LEU A 279 8.66 13.78 -12.24
C LEU A 279 7.99 13.56 -13.60
N LEU A 280 8.30 12.43 -14.24
CA LEU A 280 7.78 12.05 -15.55
C LEU A 280 7.01 10.74 -15.46
N THR A 281 5.95 10.63 -16.26
CA THR A 281 5.24 9.36 -16.49
C THR A 281 5.72 8.77 -17.80
N VAL A 282 6.15 7.51 -17.77
CA VAL A 282 6.67 6.75 -18.91
C VAL A 282 5.96 5.39 -19.00
N PRO A 283 6.02 4.71 -20.16
CA PRO A 283 5.48 3.35 -20.29
C PRO A 283 6.15 2.38 -19.30
N VAL A 284 5.40 1.38 -18.81
CA VAL A 284 5.95 0.36 -17.89
C VAL A 284 7.12 -0.43 -18.48
N SER A 285 7.24 -0.46 -19.81
CA SER A 285 8.30 -1.12 -20.58
C SER A 285 9.57 -0.27 -20.74
N ALA A 286 9.66 0.91 -20.12
CA ALA A 286 10.76 1.85 -20.35
C ALA A 286 12.16 1.28 -20.07
N TYR A 287 12.26 0.23 -19.24
CA TYR A 287 13.53 -0.44 -18.91
C TYR A 287 13.70 -1.83 -19.55
N ASP A 288 12.85 -2.20 -20.52
CA ASP A 288 12.94 -3.52 -21.14
C ASP A 288 14.26 -3.72 -21.90
N GLU A 289 14.79 -2.65 -22.52
CA GLU A 289 16.07 -2.70 -23.24
C GLU A 289 17.27 -2.83 -22.29
N GLU A 290 17.23 -2.17 -21.13
CA GLU A 290 18.20 -2.31 -20.05
C GLU A 290 18.24 -3.75 -19.53
N ILE A 291 17.08 -4.39 -19.35
CA ILE A 291 16.98 -5.79 -18.95
C ILE A 291 17.65 -6.69 -20.00
N GLU A 292 17.36 -6.50 -21.28
CA GLU A 292 17.98 -7.29 -22.36
C GLU A 292 19.49 -7.09 -22.43
N ARG A 293 19.98 -5.85 -22.28
CA ARG A 293 21.42 -5.56 -22.21
C ARG A 293 22.08 -6.27 -21.03
N ALA A 294 21.43 -6.29 -19.87
CA ALA A 294 21.91 -7.01 -18.69
C ALA A 294 21.94 -8.53 -18.92
N VAL A 295 20.96 -9.10 -19.62
CA VAL A 295 20.99 -10.52 -20.05
C VAL A 295 22.25 -10.80 -20.87
N ASP A 296 22.56 -9.96 -21.86
CA ASP A 296 23.74 -10.15 -22.70
C ASP A 296 25.05 -9.99 -21.92
N GLN A 297 25.09 -9.09 -20.94
CA GLN A 297 26.26 -8.89 -20.07
C GLN A 297 26.50 -10.10 -19.15
N VAL A 298 25.48 -10.57 -18.44
CA VAL A 298 25.61 -11.72 -17.51
C VAL A 298 25.99 -12.99 -18.27
N LYS A 299 25.43 -13.21 -19.46
CA LYS A 299 25.77 -14.37 -20.29
C LYS A 299 27.24 -14.43 -20.71
N LYS A 300 27.85 -13.28 -21.04
CA LYS A 300 29.26 -13.21 -21.44
C LYS A 300 30.21 -13.66 -20.34
N VAL A 301 29.80 -13.52 -19.08
CA VAL A 301 30.60 -13.91 -17.91
C VAL A 301 30.50 -15.40 -17.63
N ASN A 302 29.34 -16.02 -17.85
CA ASN A 302 29.04 -17.37 -17.37
C ASN A 302 29.11 -18.48 -18.46
N ASP A 303 29.26 -18.15 -19.75
CA ASP A 303 29.41 -19.07 -20.92
C ASP A 303 28.37 -20.21 -21.06
N GLU A 304 27.29 -20.23 -20.26
CA GLU A 304 26.28 -21.30 -20.21
C GLU A 304 25.06 -21.08 -21.13
N GLY A 305 25.11 -20.12 -22.06
CA GLY A 305 24.01 -19.82 -22.98
C GLY A 305 22.75 -19.18 -22.36
N PHE A 306 22.53 -19.30 -21.05
CA PHE A 306 21.49 -18.60 -20.27
C PHE A 306 22.11 -17.78 -19.12
N ALA A 307 21.50 -16.64 -18.77
CA ALA A 307 21.86 -15.82 -17.61
C ALA A 307 20.93 -16.12 -16.42
N SER A 308 21.46 -16.08 -15.20
CA SER A 308 20.62 -16.09 -13.99
C SER A 308 19.73 -14.85 -13.97
N ALA A 309 18.41 -15.01 -13.81
CA ALA A 309 17.50 -13.87 -13.77
C ALA A 309 17.77 -12.95 -12.57
N THR A 310 18.23 -13.51 -11.45
CA THR A 310 18.63 -12.71 -10.27
C THR A 310 19.86 -11.86 -10.56
N GLU A 311 20.88 -12.42 -11.23
CA GLU A 311 22.08 -11.67 -11.62
C GLU A 311 21.75 -10.60 -12.66
N VAL A 312 20.78 -10.86 -13.56
CA VAL A 312 20.28 -9.87 -14.51
C VAL A 312 19.64 -8.70 -13.77
N ILE A 313 18.74 -8.94 -12.82
CA ILE A 313 18.12 -7.87 -12.03
C ILE A 313 19.19 -7.09 -11.25
N GLN A 314 20.13 -7.78 -10.60
CA GLN A 314 21.25 -7.14 -9.90
C GLN A 314 22.10 -6.28 -10.84
N THR A 315 22.36 -6.75 -12.06
CA THR A 315 23.11 -6.01 -13.08
C THR A 315 22.36 -4.76 -13.53
N VAL A 316 21.04 -4.84 -13.72
CA VAL A 316 20.20 -3.67 -14.04
C VAL A 316 20.23 -2.66 -12.89
N LEU A 317 20.11 -3.10 -11.64
CA LEU A 317 20.15 -2.21 -10.48
C LEU A 317 21.52 -1.57 -10.27
N ALA A 318 22.61 -2.32 -10.51
CA ALA A 318 23.98 -1.85 -10.32
C ALA A 318 24.45 -0.89 -11.42
N ASN A 319 24.07 -1.14 -12.67
CA ASN A 319 24.50 -0.35 -13.83
C ASN A 319 23.46 0.69 -14.28
N GLY A 320 22.27 0.65 -13.69
CA GLY A 320 21.18 1.56 -14.00
C GLY A 320 21.41 2.96 -13.43
N GLU A 321 20.69 3.92 -14.00
CA GLU A 321 20.58 5.28 -13.46
C GLU A 321 20.11 5.24 -11.99
N PRO A 322 20.48 6.22 -11.14
CA PRO A 322 20.15 6.19 -9.71
C PRO A 322 18.66 5.93 -9.40
N HIS A 323 17.75 6.47 -10.22
CA HIS A 323 16.31 6.29 -10.04
C HIS A 323 15.82 4.84 -10.27
N ILE A 324 16.58 4.00 -10.97
CA ILE A 324 16.28 2.58 -11.19
C ILE A 324 16.38 1.77 -9.89
N GLN A 325 17.30 2.15 -9.00
CA GLN A 325 17.56 1.41 -7.76
C GLN A 325 16.33 1.35 -6.84
N HIS A 326 15.44 2.34 -6.95
CA HIS A 326 14.24 2.46 -6.11
C HIS A 326 13.06 1.62 -6.60
N LEU A 327 13.06 1.15 -7.85
CA LEU A 327 12.00 0.29 -8.39
C LEU A 327 11.97 -1.09 -7.73
N GLY A 328 13.13 -1.52 -7.21
CA GLY A 328 13.27 -2.75 -6.45
C GLY A 328 13.15 -4.02 -7.28
N PHE A 329 13.38 -5.15 -6.63
CA PHE A 329 13.48 -6.44 -7.29
C PHE A 329 12.14 -6.91 -7.90
N LEU A 330 11.03 -6.66 -7.20
CA LEU A 330 9.69 -7.07 -7.63
C LEU A 330 9.30 -6.48 -8.99
N PHE A 331 9.62 -5.19 -9.23
CA PHE A 331 9.35 -4.55 -10.51
C PHE A 331 10.05 -5.26 -11.68
N PHE A 332 11.36 -5.50 -11.54
CA PHE A 332 12.13 -6.16 -12.59
C PHE A 332 11.76 -7.63 -12.74
N GLU A 333 11.36 -8.30 -11.66
CA GLU A 333 10.81 -9.64 -11.70
C GLU A 333 9.58 -9.70 -12.62
N TYR A 334 8.62 -8.81 -12.37
CA TYR A 334 7.43 -8.64 -13.19
C TYR A 334 7.80 -8.35 -14.66
N ARG A 335 8.72 -7.41 -14.92
CA ARG A 335 9.13 -7.08 -16.30
C ARG A 335 9.77 -8.26 -17.03
N ILE A 336 10.59 -9.06 -16.35
CA ILE A 336 11.17 -10.27 -16.93
C ILE A 336 10.08 -11.26 -17.33
N TYR A 337 9.08 -11.50 -16.48
CA TYR A 337 7.95 -12.37 -16.85
C TYR A 337 7.16 -11.83 -18.03
N GLU A 338 6.93 -10.52 -18.12
CA GLU A 338 6.27 -9.91 -19.27
C GLU A 338 7.05 -10.11 -20.57
N LEU A 339 8.38 -9.97 -20.51
CA LEU A 339 9.28 -10.22 -21.63
C LEU A 339 9.27 -11.69 -22.08
N ILE A 340 9.03 -12.64 -21.17
CA ILE A 340 8.93 -14.08 -21.46
C ILE A 340 7.54 -14.48 -21.97
N ILE A 341 6.49 -14.07 -21.26
CA ILE A 341 5.13 -14.59 -21.42
C ILE A 341 4.41 -13.85 -22.53
N HIS A 342 4.47 -12.52 -22.54
CA HIS A 342 3.67 -11.70 -23.44
C HIS A 342 4.45 -11.19 -24.64
N GLN A 343 5.66 -10.64 -24.42
CA GLN A 343 6.43 -10.04 -25.52
C GLN A 343 7.27 -11.06 -26.31
N LYS A 344 7.49 -12.27 -25.77
CA LYS A 344 8.30 -13.33 -26.38
C LYS A 344 9.71 -12.87 -26.79
N ARG A 345 10.28 -11.89 -26.08
CA ARG A 345 11.65 -11.39 -26.28
C ARG A 345 12.68 -12.21 -25.50
N LEU A 346 12.25 -12.83 -24.41
CA LEU A 346 13.06 -13.75 -23.61
C LEU A 346 12.44 -15.14 -23.59
N ILE A 347 13.29 -16.16 -23.44
CA ILE A 347 12.92 -17.53 -23.08
C ILE A 347 13.53 -17.89 -21.74
N MET A 348 12.84 -18.75 -20.98
CA MET A 348 13.27 -19.17 -19.65
C MET A 348 13.56 -20.66 -19.55
N SER A 349 14.43 -21.01 -18.61
CA SER A 349 14.65 -22.35 -18.08
C SER A 349 14.61 -22.30 -16.55
N GLY A 350 14.17 -23.38 -15.90
CA GLY A 350 14.08 -23.49 -14.45
C GLY A 350 12.65 -23.38 -13.90
N ASN A 351 12.51 -23.10 -12.61
CA ASN A 351 11.22 -23.10 -11.92
C ASN A 351 10.60 -21.69 -11.90
N PRO A 352 9.44 -21.47 -12.54
CA PRO A 352 8.81 -20.15 -12.64
C PRO A 352 8.22 -19.63 -11.32
N ARG A 353 8.23 -20.42 -10.24
CA ARG A 353 7.79 -19.97 -8.90
C ARG A 353 8.95 -19.46 -8.03
N ARG A 354 10.19 -19.52 -8.52
CA ARG A 354 11.39 -19.17 -7.76
C ARG A 354 12.35 -18.38 -8.63
N MET A 355 12.30 -17.05 -8.57
CA MET A 355 13.11 -16.17 -9.42
C MET A 355 14.62 -16.47 -9.37
N ASN A 356 15.14 -16.86 -8.19
CA ASN A 356 16.54 -17.28 -8.04
C ASN A 356 16.92 -18.60 -8.73
N ARG A 357 15.93 -19.33 -9.27
CA ARG A 357 16.12 -20.55 -10.08
C ARG A 357 15.74 -20.36 -11.54
N ILE A 358 15.36 -19.16 -11.94
CA ILE A 358 15.05 -18.84 -13.33
C ILE A 358 16.34 -18.43 -14.02
N LYS A 359 16.59 -19.03 -15.17
CA LYS A 359 17.61 -18.60 -16.12
C LYS A 359 16.94 -18.10 -17.39
N VAL A 360 17.41 -17.00 -17.95
CA VAL A 360 16.83 -16.33 -19.13
C VAL A 360 17.82 -16.19 -20.27
N LYS A 361 17.29 -16.14 -21.50
CA LYS A 361 18.06 -15.89 -22.73
C LYS A 361 17.18 -15.10 -23.70
N ARG A 362 17.77 -14.18 -24.45
CA ARG A 362 17.09 -13.49 -25.57
C ARG A 362 16.69 -14.47 -26.65
N VAL A 363 15.49 -14.30 -27.18
CA VAL A 363 15.09 -14.95 -28.42
C VAL A 363 15.97 -14.38 -29.52
N THR A 364 16.78 -15.25 -30.12
CA THR A 364 17.56 -14.90 -31.31
C THR A 364 16.72 -15.35 -32.49
N GLU A 365 16.39 -14.44 -33.39
CA GLU A 365 15.64 -14.78 -34.60
C GLU A 365 16.45 -15.78 -35.44
N LYS A 366 16.10 -17.06 -35.29
CA LYS A 366 16.32 -18.10 -36.30
C LYS A 366 15.03 -18.90 -36.43
N PHE A 367 14.03 -18.26 -37.00
CA PHE A 367 13.00 -18.95 -37.77
C PHE A 367 12.93 -18.31 -39.15
N HIS A 368 13.82 -18.81 -40.02
CA HIS A 368 13.66 -18.71 -41.47
C HIS A 368 13.67 -20.13 -42.03
N ALA A 369 12.73 -20.32 -42.96
CA ALA A 369 12.24 -21.55 -43.59
C ALA A 369 11.27 -22.39 -42.73
#